data_AF-A0A2D4P3Y4-F1
#
_entry.id   AF-A0A2D4P3Y4-F1
#
_cell.length_a   1.000
_cell.length_b   1.000
_cell.length_c   1.000
_cell.angle_alpha   90.00
_cell.angle_beta   90.00
_cell.angle_gamma   90.00
#
_symmetry.space_group_name_H-M   'P 1'
#
loop_
_entity.id
_entity.type
_entity.pdbx_description
1 polymer ?
#
loop_
_entity_poly.entity_id
_entity_poly.type
_entity_poly.pdbx_seq_one_letter_code
_entity_poly.pdbx_strand_id
1 'polypeptide(L)'
;ACTPEPYSGSSCSTKGPVCRSGQPVSIQALEDPSGKNLHHSGGLGLSRTTMAPIDHLAFERRVLRQLNFSNKVIQTIQASRRPPTNRIYNSTWRAFCGWCSKGHVDPTSVSVAQILAFLQEGLNKGLSPNTIHRQV
;
A
#
# COMPACT_ATOMS: atom_id res chain seq x y z
N ALA A 1 0.08 46.22 -41.51
CA ALA A 1 -0.96 46.74 -40.61
C ALA A 1 -1.15 45.71 -39.50
N CYS A 2 -0.62 45.91 -38.29
CA CYS A 2 -0.99 46.90 -37.27
C CYS A 2 -2.35 46.63 -36.58
N THR A 3 -2.32 45.80 -35.53
CA THR A 3 -2.66 46.12 -34.10
C THR A 3 -4.16 46.39 -33.72
N PRO A 4 -4.55 46.47 -32.41
CA PRO A 4 -5.16 45.37 -31.63
C PRO A 4 -6.32 45.81 -30.66
N GLU A 5 -6.72 44.94 -29.70
CA GLU A 5 -7.39 45.22 -28.38
C GLU A 5 -8.88 45.71 -28.36
N PRO A 6 -9.66 45.69 -27.22
CA PRO A 6 -9.28 45.47 -25.80
C PRO A 6 -10.19 44.63 -24.85
N TYR A 7 -9.59 44.22 -23.72
CA TYR A 7 -10.05 44.10 -22.31
C TYR A 7 -11.50 43.73 -21.87
N SER A 8 -11.59 42.70 -21.01
CA SER A 8 -12.27 42.67 -19.68
C SER A 8 -12.39 41.20 -19.24
N GLY A 9 -12.18 40.74 -18.01
CA GLY A 9 -12.00 41.37 -16.71
C GLY A 9 -11.83 40.24 -15.67
N SER A 10 -11.31 40.61 -14.52
CA SER A 10 -10.77 39.81 -13.43
C SER A 10 -11.72 38.81 -12.74
N SER A 11 -11.15 37.72 -12.20
CA SER A 11 -11.49 37.25 -10.84
C SER A 11 -10.43 36.28 -10.30
N CYS A 12 -9.61 36.76 -9.36
CA CYS A 12 -8.84 35.92 -8.45
C CYS A 12 -9.79 35.31 -7.41
N SER A 13 -9.93 33.99 -7.38
CA SER A 13 -10.52 33.29 -6.23
C SER A 13 -9.41 32.75 -5.33
N THR A 14 -9.01 33.56 -4.37
CA THR A 14 -8.21 33.13 -3.22
C THR A 14 -9.16 32.46 -2.22
N LYS A 15 -9.04 31.14 -2.01
CA LYS A 15 -9.63 30.48 -0.85
C LYS A 15 -8.55 30.31 0.21
N GLY A 16 -8.67 31.10 1.27
CA GLY A 16 -7.75 31.12 2.41
C GLY A 16 -7.83 29.85 3.27
N PRO A 17 -6.77 29.55 4.03
CA PRO A 17 -6.79 28.47 5.01
C PRO A 17 -7.65 28.86 6.21
N VAL A 18 -8.55 27.97 6.61
CA VAL A 18 -9.25 28.05 7.91
C VAL A 18 -8.27 27.63 9.01
N CYS A 19 -7.93 28.58 9.88
CA CYS A 19 -7.20 28.33 11.11
C CYS A 19 -8.12 27.62 12.10
N ARG A 20 -7.79 26.40 12.54
CA ARG A 20 -8.43 25.77 13.70
C ARG A 20 -7.49 25.92 14.90
N SER A 21 -7.81 26.87 15.77
CA SER A 21 -7.21 27.03 17.10
C SER A 21 -8.04 26.26 18.14
N GLY A 22 -7.40 25.61 19.11
CA GLY A 22 -8.05 25.03 20.29
C GLY A 22 -7.33 23.80 20.87
N GLN A 23 -6.74 23.98 22.05
CA GLN A 23 -5.72 23.23 22.79
C GLN A 23 -6.04 21.79 23.31
N PRO A 24 -5.02 21.05 23.83
CA PRO A 24 -5.08 19.67 24.32
C PRO A 24 -5.15 19.56 25.86
N VAL A 25 -5.95 18.62 26.40
CA VAL A 25 -5.89 18.16 27.82
C VAL A 25 -6.53 16.75 27.86
N SER A 26 -5.74 15.67 28.02
CA SER A 26 -5.33 15.03 29.28
C SER A 26 -6.48 14.44 30.12
N ILE A 27 -6.66 13.12 30.05
CA ILE A 27 -7.36 12.35 31.08
C ILE A 27 -6.44 11.18 31.50
N GLN A 28 -5.63 11.50 32.51
CA GLN A 28 -5.26 10.74 33.72
C GLN A 28 -5.07 9.22 33.65
N ALA A 29 -3.85 8.82 34.00
CA ALA A 29 -3.51 7.51 34.54
C ALA A 29 -3.97 7.40 36.01
N LEU A 30 -4.48 6.23 36.39
CA LEU A 30 -4.57 5.78 37.78
C LEU A 30 -4.16 4.30 37.80
N GLU A 31 -3.16 4.01 38.62
CA GLU A 31 -2.47 2.72 38.74
C GLU A 31 -3.31 1.62 39.43
N ASP A 32 -2.87 0.40 39.14
CA ASP A 32 -3.12 -0.93 39.72
C ASP A 32 -3.27 -0.95 41.27
N PRO A 33 -3.99 -1.93 41.87
CA PRO A 33 -3.26 -3.13 42.30
C PRO A 33 -4.04 -4.47 42.24
N SER A 34 -3.27 -5.52 41.94
CA SER A 34 -3.26 -6.82 42.65
C SER A 34 -4.22 -7.92 42.21
N GLY A 35 -3.62 -8.99 41.66
CA GLY A 35 -3.84 -10.32 42.21
C GLY A 35 -4.13 -11.47 41.24
N LYS A 36 -3.12 -12.34 41.10
CA LYS A 36 -3.20 -13.83 41.06
C LYS A 36 -4.19 -14.48 40.06
N ASN A 37 -3.66 -15.11 39.01
CA ASN A 37 -3.44 -16.57 38.98
C ASN A 37 -2.81 -17.02 37.66
N LEU A 38 -1.77 -17.85 37.79
CA LEU A 38 -1.20 -18.62 36.70
C LEU A 38 -2.26 -19.60 36.18
N HIS A 39 -2.48 -19.59 34.87
CA HIS A 39 -2.88 -20.79 34.16
C HIS A 39 -1.82 -21.08 33.10
N HIS A 40 -0.87 -21.94 33.48
CA HIS A 40 -0.13 -22.75 32.53
C HIS A 40 -1.16 -23.61 31.79
N SER A 41 -1.44 -23.28 30.54
CA SER A 41 -2.05 -24.22 29.62
C SER A 41 -1.08 -24.43 28.47
N GLY A 42 -0.38 -25.55 28.53
CA GLY A 42 0.42 -26.08 27.44
C GLY A 42 -0.51 -26.34 26.26
N GLY A 43 -0.47 -25.42 25.30
CA GLY A 43 -1.09 -25.56 23.99
C GLY A 43 -0.01 -25.92 22.98
N LEU A 44 -0.04 -27.17 22.55
CA LEU A 44 0.75 -27.78 21.48
C LEU A 44 1.14 -26.77 20.39
N GLY A 45 2.44 -26.79 20.05
CA GLY A 45 2.98 -26.09 18.90
C GLY A 45 2.23 -26.48 17.64
N LEU A 46 1.22 -25.70 17.29
CA LEU A 46 0.82 -25.55 15.91
C LEU A 46 2.04 -24.91 15.25
N SER A 47 2.80 -25.74 14.55
CA SER A 47 3.63 -25.29 13.44
C SER A 47 2.68 -24.59 12.48
N ARG A 48 2.37 -23.34 12.80
CA ARG A 48 1.69 -22.42 11.93
C ARG A 48 2.71 -22.24 10.83
N THR A 49 2.57 -23.07 9.79
CA THR A 49 3.06 -22.79 8.44
C THR A 49 2.67 -21.34 8.24
N THR A 50 3.63 -20.47 8.53
CA THR A 50 3.45 -19.05 8.41
C THR A 50 3.53 -18.91 6.91
N MET A 51 2.36 -19.04 6.27
CA MET A 51 2.22 -18.70 4.86
C MET A 51 2.91 -17.36 4.76
N ALA A 52 4.04 -17.36 4.04
CA ALA A 52 4.83 -16.16 3.87
C ALA A 52 3.83 -15.07 3.49
N PRO A 53 3.80 -13.94 4.21
CA PRO A 53 2.83 -12.91 3.92
C PRO A 53 2.80 -12.67 2.42
N ILE A 54 1.61 -12.56 1.83
CA ILE A 54 1.40 -12.08 0.45
C ILE A 54 1.75 -10.58 0.43
N ASP A 55 2.96 -10.29 0.87
CA ASP A 55 3.54 -8.98 1.04
C ASP A 55 4.48 -8.81 -0.14
N HIS A 56 4.18 -7.82 -0.96
CA HIS A 56 5.00 -7.48 -2.11
C HIS A 56 6.47 -7.24 -1.71
N LEU A 57 6.74 -6.76 -0.49
CA LEU A 57 8.11 -6.59 -0.01
C LEU A 57 8.82 -7.93 0.26
N ALA A 58 8.10 -8.95 0.71
CA ALA A 58 8.68 -10.29 0.88
C ALA A 58 9.00 -10.91 -0.48
N PHE A 59 8.11 -10.74 -1.47
CA PHE A 59 8.33 -11.17 -2.84
C PHE A 59 9.54 -10.45 -3.47
N GLU A 60 9.57 -9.12 -3.41
CA GLU A 60 10.69 -8.32 -3.91
C GLU A 60 12.02 -8.72 -3.26
N ARG A 61 12.03 -8.93 -1.94
CA ARG A 61 13.22 -9.40 -1.23
C ARG A 61 13.70 -10.75 -1.73
N ARG A 62 12.79 -11.66 -2.08
CA ARG A 62 13.13 -12.96 -2.67
C ARG A 62 13.80 -12.79 -4.03
N VAL A 63 13.21 -11.98 -4.91
CA VAL A 63 13.73 -11.71 -6.25
C VAL A 63 15.11 -11.05 -6.18
N LEU A 64 15.28 -10.02 -5.34
CA LEU A 64 16.56 -9.33 -5.20
C LEU A 64 17.66 -10.24 -4.62
N ARG A 65 17.32 -11.19 -3.76
CA ARG A 65 18.27 -12.22 -3.28
C ARG A 65 18.68 -13.18 -4.39
N GLN A 66 17.76 -13.58 -5.27
CA GLN A 66 18.08 -14.41 -6.44
C GLN A 66 19.02 -13.68 -7.41
N LEU A 67 18.93 -12.35 -7.47
CA LEU A 67 19.85 -11.49 -8.21
C LEU A 67 21.17 -11.18 -7.47
N ASN A 68 21.46 -11.85 -6.35
CA ASN A 68 22.66 -11.69 -5.53
C ASN A 68 22.89 -10.30 -4.92
N PHE A 69 21.84 -9.50 -4.73
CA PHE A 69 21.97 -8.25 -3.96
C PHE A 69 22.16 -8.55 -2.46
N SER A 70 23.01 -7.76 -1.80
CA SER A 70 23.23 -7.88 -0.35
C SER A 70 21.98 -7.48 0.45
N ASN A 71 21.79 -8.07 1.63
CA ASN A 71 20.65 -7.72 2.50
C ASN A 71 20.60 -6.22 2.84
N LYS A 72 21.76 -5.56 2.98
CA LYS A 72 21.86 -4.11 3.24
C LYS A 72 21.31 -3.30 2.06
N VAL A 73 21.70 -3.65 0.83
CA VAL A 73 21.20 -3.01 -0.40
C VAL A 73 19.69 -3.21 -0.52
N ILE A 74 19.19 -4.43 -0.29
CA ILE A 74 17.77 -4.74 -0.34
C ILE A 74 16.99 -3.88 0.67
N GLN A 75 17.49 -3.76 1.90
CA GLN A 75 16.87 -2.93 2.92
C GLN A 75 16.84 -1.45 2.51
N THR A 76 17.92 -0.93 1.92
CA THR A 76 17.95 0.44 1.40
C THR A 76 16.94 0.65 0.28
N ILE A 77 16.83 -0.27 -0.69
CA ILE A 77 15.83 -0.22 -1.76
C ILE A 77 14.41 -0.16 -1.16
N GLN A 78 14.09 -1.05 -0.24
CA GLN A 78 12.77 -1.11 0.39
C GLN A 78 12.47 0.13 1.25
N ALA A 79 13.46 0.64 1.98
CA ALA A 79 13.32 1.82 2.84
C ALA A 79 13.23 3.14 2.05
N SER A 80 13.75 3.18 0.82
CA SER A 80 13.68 4.37 -0.04
C SER A 80 12.26 4.70 -0.50
N ARG A 81 11.33 3.74 -0.40
CA ARG A 81 9.93 3.92 -0.78
C ARG A 81 9.13 4.56 0.35
N ARG A 82 8.31 5.57 0.00
CA ARG A 82 7.42 6.23 0.97
C ARG A 82 6.37 5.23 1.49
N PRO A 83 6.07 5.19 2.81
CA PRO A 83 5.12 4.24 3.39
C PRO A 83 3.71 4.23 2.76
N PRO A 84 3.11 5.37 2.35
CA PRO A 84 1.82 5.36 1.66
C PRO A 84 1.87 4.63 0.32
N THR A 85 2.97 4.75 -0.42
CA THR A 85 3.19 4.07 -1.70
C THR A 85 3.29 2.56 -1.50
N ASN A 86 4.03 2.12 -0.47
CA ASN A 86 4.12 0.69 -0.12
C ASN A 86 2.76 0.08 0.22
N ARG A 87 1.86 0.84 0.89
CA ARG A 87 0.50 0.36 1.18
C ARG A 87 -0.32 0.13 -0.08
N ILE A 88 -0.28 1.07 -1.03
CA ILE A 88 -0.98 0.96 -2.32
C ILE A 88 -0.43 -0.22 -3.14
N TYR A 89 0.89 -0.37 -3.20
CA TYR A 89 1.51 -1.48 -3.91
C TYR A 89 1.17 -2.82 -3.27
N ASN A 90 1.21 -2.91 -1.94
CA ASN A 90 0.83 -4.14 -1.26
C ASN A 90 -0.66 -4.48 -1.46
N SER A 91 -1.58 -3.51 -1.40
CA SER A 91 -3.00 -3.79 -1.67
C SER A 91 -3.21 -4.29 -3.10
N THR A 92 -2.51 -3.70 -4.06
CA THR A 92 -2.58 -4.09 -5.48
C THR A 92 -2.02 -5.48 -5.68
N TRP A 93 -0.85 -5.76 -5.12
CA TRP A 93 -0.21 -7.07 -5.16
C TRP A 93 -1.11 -8.16 -4.58
N ARG A 94 -1.77 -7.90 -3.45
CA ARG A 94 -2.72 -8.85 -2.86
C ARG A 94 -3.93 -9.10 -3.75
N ALA A 95 -4.48 -8.05 -4.37
CA ALA A 95 -5.57 -8.20 -5.34
C ALA A 95 -5.13 -9.03 -6.56
N PHE A 96 -3.93 -8.77 -7.08
CA PHE A 96 -3.33 -9.52 -8.18
C PHE A 96 -3.08 -10.98 -7.83
N CYS A 97 -2.47 -11.29 -6.68
CA CYS A 97 -2.29 -12.66 -6.22
C CYS A 97 -3.63 -13.38 -6.07
N GLY A 98 -4.65 -12.72 -5.52
CA GLY A 98 -5.99 -13.29 -5.40
C GLY A 98 -6.66 -13.55 -6.75
N TRP A 99 -6.39 -12.71 -7.76
CA TRP A 99 -6.83 -12.94 -9.14
C TRP A 99 -6.09 -14.14 -9.78
N CYS A 100 -4.76 -14.20 -9.63
CA CYS A 100 -3.93 -15.30 -10.11
C CYS A 100 -4.38 -16.64 -9.51
N SER A 101 -4.68 -16.68 -8.21
CA SER A 101 -5.20 -17.88 -7.54
C SER A 101 -6.53 -18.37 -8.12
N LYS A 102 -7.43 -17.48 -8.58
CA LYS A 102 -8.68 -17.86 -9.23
C LYS A 102 -8.47 -18.43 -10.63
N GLY A 103 -7.48 -17.90 -11.35
CA GLY A 103 -7.10 -18.36 -12.69
C GLY A 103 -6.13 -19.54 -12.72
N HIS A 104 -5.73 -20.09 -11.56
CA HIS A 104 -4.66 -21.09 -11.43
C HIS A 104 -3.34 -20.67 -12.10
N VAL A 105 -3.03 -19.37 -12.08
CA VAL A 105 -1.80 -18.80 -12.62
C VAL A 105 -0.83 -18.54 -11.46
N ASP A 106 0.46 -18.82 -11.66
CA ASP A 106 1.48 -18.40 -10.70
C ASP A 106 1.75 -16.88 -10.85
N PRO A 107 1.55 -16.06 -9.79
CA PRO A 107 1.81 -14.62 -9.84
C PRO A 107 3.25 -14.24 -10.19
N THR A 108 4.20 -15.19 -10.17
CA THR A 108 5.61 -14.93 -10.52
C THR A 108 5.96 -15.21 -11.98
N SER A 109 5.09 -15.90 -12.71
CA SER A 109 5.31 -16.33 -14.11
C SER A 109 4.19 -15.87 -15.06
N VAL A 110 3.59 -14.72 -14.78
CA VAL A 110 2.43 -14.19 -15.52
C VAL A 110 2.87 -13.53 -16.82
N SER A 111 2.23 -13.87 -17.93
CA SER A 111 2.47 -13.21 -19.23
C SER A 111 1.90 -11.80 -19.26
N VAL A 112 2.41 -10.95 -20.16
CA VAL A 112 1.88 -9.58 -20.37
C VAL A 112 0.37 -9.62 -20.69
N ALA A 113 -0.08 -10.58 -21.50
CA ALA A 113 -1.50 -10.72 -21.84
C ALA A 113 -2.38 -10.98 -20.60
N GLN A 114 -1.90 -11.80 -19.66
CA GLN A 114 -2.60 -12.08 -18.40
C GLN A 114 -2.60 -10.86 -17.47
N ILE A 115 -1.51 -10.09 -17.42
CA ILE A 115 -1.49 -8.82 -16.70
C ILE A 115 -2.53 -7.85 -17.28
N LEU A 116 -2.61 -7.73 -18.61
CA LEU A 116 -3.61 -6.89 -19.27
C LEU A 116 -5.04 -7.37 -18.98
N ALA A 117 -5.27 -8.68 -18.93
CA ALA A 117 -6.57 -9.25 -18.55
C ALA A 117 -6.97 -8.87 -17.11
N PHE A 118 -6.03 -8.94 -16.16
CA PHE A 118 -6.25 -8.47 -14.79
C PHE A 118 -6.63 -6.98 -14.74
N LEU A 119 -5.89 -6.12 -15.46
CA LEU A 119 -6.17 -4.69 -15.50
C LEU A 119 -7.54 -4.39 -16.13
N GLN A 120 -7.89 -5.11 -17.21
CA GLN A 120 -9.19 -5.00 -17.87
C GLN A 120 -10.34 -5.40 -16.93
N GLU A 121 -10.17 -6.45 -16.13
CA GLU A 121 -11.16 -6.84 -15.12
C GLU A 121 -11.31 -5.75 -14.03
N GLY A 122 -10.22 -5.07 -13.67
CA GLY A 122 -10.25 -3.89 -12.80
C GLY A 122 -11.12 -2.76 -13.36
N LEU A 123 -10.96 -2.44 -14.66
CA LEU A 123 -11.80 -1.46 -15.36
C LEU A 123 -13.27 -1.87 -15.37
N ASN A 124 -13.56 -3.14 -15.70
CA ASN A 124 -14.92 -3.67 -15.75
C ASN A 124 -15.62 -3.61 -14.39
N LYS A 125 -14.86 -3.66 -13.29
CA LYS A 125 -15.34 -3.50 -11.91
C LYS A 125 -15.48 -2.04 -11.46
N GLY A 126 -15.21 -1.08 -12.34
CA GLY A 126 -15.38 0.34 -12.07
C GLY A 126 -14.17 1.02 -11.43
N LEU A 127 -12.97 0.42 -11.46
CA LEU A 127 -11.76 1.15 -11.09
C LEU A 127 -11.50 2.26 -12.11
N SER A 128 -11.24 3.47 -11.63
CA SER A 128 -10.90 4.58 -12.52
C SER A 128 -9.56 4.33 -13.22
N PRO A 129 -9.35 4.84 -14.45
CA PRO A 129 -8.07 4.73 -15.14
C PRO A 129 -6.89 5.27 -14.31
N ASN A 130 -7.11 6.34 -13.52
CA ASN A 130 -6.10 6.89 -12.61
C ASN A 130 -5.75 5.95 -11.45
N THR A 131 -6.72 5.16 -10.99
CA THR A 131 -6.48 4.12 -9.98
C THR A 131 -5.59 3.04 -10.56
N ILE A 132 -5.87 2.59 -11.78
CA ILE A 132 -5.08 1.56 -12.46
C ILE A 132 -3.68 2.06 -12.80
N HIS A 133 -3.54 3.29 -13.29
CA HIS A 133 -2.23 3.89 -13.56
C HIS A 133 -1.33 3.97 -12.31
N ARG A 134 -1.92 4.07 -11.11
CA ARG A 134 -1.16 4.02 -9.84
C ARG A 134 -0.75 2.61 -9.42
N GLN A 135 -1.33 1.59 -10.03
CA GLN A 135 -1.16 0.18 -9.69
C GLN A 135 -0.11 -0.53 -10.53
N VAL A 136 0.06 -0.09 -11.79
CA VAL A 136 1.14 -0.49 -12.70
C VAL A 136 2.39 0.34 -12.48
#